data_AF-A0A822GI94-F1
#
_entry.id   AF-A0A822GI94-F1
#
_cell.length_a   1.000
_cell.length_b   1.000
_cell.length_c   1.000
_cell.angle_alpha   90.00
_cell.angle_beta   90.00
_cell.angle_gamma   90.00
#
_symmetry.space_group_name_H-M   'P 1'
#
loop_
_entity.id
_entity.type
_entity.pdbx_description
1 polymer ?
#
loop_
_entity_poly.entity_id
_entity_poly.type
_entity_poly.pdbx_seq_one_letter_code
_entity_poly.pdbx_strand_id
1 'polypeptide(L)'
;FKNGTSETQLTCIKHLKSYFVNHPELRTDLEDVMIRLSLSTDINIRSQLMAQIRSITSSNLLDISDKIKQILCERARDKIWEVRKEALDYLGHVYKKECINQNWSDDIQKQLIWVANCIIHLYYQKTTQDKLLAERLLTFYLIPWDVTADDKVRVLLTLYSNVDEIAQR
;
A
#
# COMPACT_ATOMS: atom_id res chain seq x y z
N PHE A 1 -8.01 -13.17 19.35
CA PHE A 1 -6.85 -12.46 18.76
C PHE A 1 -5.69 -12.19 19.73
N LYS A 2 -5.93 -11.70 20.96
CA LYS A 2 -4.86 -11.25 21.88
C LYS A 2 -3.96 -12.37 22.47
N ASN A 3 -4.47 -13.61 22.58
CA ASN A 3 -3.78 -14.74 23.24
C ASN A 3 -3.75 -16.02 22.37
N GLY A 4 -3.87 -15.92 21.04
CA GLY A 4 -3.87 -17.08 20.14
C GLY A 4 -2.45 -17.46 19.70
N THR A 5 -2.23 -18.73 19.36
CA THR A 5 -0.98 -19.17 18.71
C THR A 5 -0.86 -18.55 17.32
N SER A 6 0.36 -18.53 16.74
CA SER A 6 0.55 -18.08 15.36
C SER A 6 -0.40 -18.78 14.38
N GLU A 7 -0.63 -20.08 14.58
CA GLU A 7 -1.55 -20.88 13.77
C GLU A 7 -3.01 -20.41 13.85
N THR A 8 -3.48 -20.08 15.06
CA THR A 8 -4.83 -19.51 15.23
C THR A 8 -4.94 -18.14 14.55
N GLN A 9 -3.90 -17.30 14.68
CA GLN A 9 -3.89 -15.97 14.06
C GLN A 9 -3.90 -16.05 12.53
N LEU A 10 -3.09 -16.95 11.95
CA LEU A 10 -3.08 -17.22 10.51
C LEU A 10 -4.42 -17.74 10.02
N THR A 11 -5.06 -18.62 10.79
CA THR A 11 -6.41 -19.12 10.48
C THR A 11 -7.42 -17.97 10.46
N CYS A 12 -7.39 -17.08 11.45
CA CYS A 12 -8.26 -15.92 11.45
C CYS A 12 -8.00 -14.99 10.24
N ILE A 13 -6.74 -14.77 9.88
CA ILE A 13 -6.36 -13.96 8.70
C ILE A 13 -7.03 -14.50 7.44
N LYS A 14 -7.00 -15.83 7.21
CA LYS A 14 -7.64 -16.47 6.04
C LYS A 14 -9.13 -16.17 5.90
N HIS A 15 -9.83 -15.92 7.01
CA HIS A 15 -11.26 -15.64 7.02
C HIS A 15 -11.60 -14.13 7.05
N LEU A 16 -10.61 -13.24 7.21
CA LEU A 16 -10.84 -11.80 7.34
C LEU A 16 -11.68 -11.25 6.19
N LYS A 17 -11.40 -11.64 4.95
CA LYS A 17 -12.17 -11.19 3.78
C LYS A 17 -13.64 -11.53 3.88
N SER A 18 -13.96 -12.78 4.25
CA SER A 18 -15.34 -13.23 4.40
C SER A 18 -16.08 -12.39 5.44
N TYR A 19 -15.44 -12.15 6.59
CA TYR A 19 -16.04 -11.31 7.63
C TYR A 19 -16.22 -9.87 7.19
N PHE A 20 -15.20 -9.29 6.53
CA PHE A 20 -15.23 -7.90 6.09
C PHE A 20 -16.31 -7.61 5.04
N VAL A 21 -16.57 -8.59 4.16
CA VAL A 21 -17.59 -8.50 3.10
C VAL A 21 -18.99 -8.77 3.65
N ASN A 22 -19.15 -9.83 4.45
CA ASN A 22 -20.47 -10.30 4.87
C ASN A 22 -21.00 -9.60 6.13
N HIS A 23 -20.13 -8.93 6.91
CA HIS A 23 -20.48 -8.26 8.16
C HIS A 23 -19.97 -6.81 8.18
N PRO A 24 -20.62 -5.89 7.44
CA PRO A 24 -20.22 -4.48 7.39
C PRO A 24 -20.15 -3.82 8.77
N GLU A 25 -21.02 -4.22 9.69
CA GLU A 25 -21.09 -3.75 11.08
C GLU A 25 -19.82 -4.06 11.88
N LEU A 26 -19.03 -5.06 11.47
CA LEU A 26 -17.80 -5.47 12.16
C LEU A 26 -16.54 -4.82 11.57
N ARG A 27 -16.63 -4.05 10.48
CA ARG A 27 -15.44 -3.57 9.74
C ARG A 27 -14.46 -2.80 10.63
N THR A 28 -14.96 -1.88 11.44
CA THR A 28 -14.11 -1.06 12.32
C THR A 28 -13.35 -1.92 13.34
N ASP A 29 -14.01 -2.92 13.92
CA ASP A 29 -13.40 -3.86 14.87
C ASP A 29 -12.39 -4.80 14.18
N LEU A 30 -12.71 -5.24 12.95
CA LEU A 30 -11.82 -6.04 12.13
C LEU A 30 -10.56 -5.27 11.75
N GLU A 31 -10.66 -3.99 11.43
CA GLU A 31 -9.48 -3.14 11.19
C GLU A 31 -8.62 -3.00 12.44
N ASP A 32 -9.20 -2.88 13.63
CA ASP A 32 -8.44 -2.87 14.90
C ASP A 32 -7.74 -4.21 15.15
N VAL A 33 -8.36 -5.31 14.74
CA VAL A 33 -7.70 -6.62 14.71
C VAL A 33 -6.53 -6.62 13.73
N MET A 34 -6.71 -6.09 12.51
CA MET A 34 -5.65 -6.03 11.50
C MET A 34 -4.47 -5.19 11.97
N ILE A 35 -4.69 -4.05 12.63
CA ILE A 35 -3.63 -3.24 13.23
C ILE A 35 -2.81 -4.08 14.22
N ARG A 36 -3.47 -4.83 15.11
CA ARG A 36 -2.73 -5.69 16.06
C ARG A 36 -1.93 -6.79 15.36
N LEU A 37 -2.50 -7.40 14.32
CA LEU A 37 -1.83 -8.43 13.55
C LEU A 37 -0.64 -7.88 12.74
N SER A 38 -0.72 -6.63 12.26
CA SER A 38 0.37 -5.97 11.52
C SER A 38 1.59 -5.73 12.40
N LEU A 39 1.39 -5.56 13.71
CA LEU A 39 2.45 -5.40 14.72
C LEU A 39 3.07 -6.72 15.18
N SER A 40 2.63 -7.86 14.65
CA SER A 40 3.19 -9.17 15.01
C SER A 40 4.69 -9.25 14.71
N THR A 41 5.45 -9.93 15.58
CA THR A 41 6.85 -10.26 15.32
C THR A 41 6.99 -11.40 14.30
N ASP A 42 5.93 -12.18 14.09
CA ASP A 42 5.89 -13.26 13.12
C ASP A 42 5.75 -12.71 11.70
N ILE A 43 6.77 -12.99 10.89
CA ILE A 43 6.83 -12.62 9.47
C ILE A 43 5.65 -13.17 8.67
N ASN A 44 5.21 -14.41 8.94
CA ASN A 44 4.15 -15.07 8.19
C ASN A 44 2.79 -14.41 8.43
N ILE A 45 2.57 -13.93 9.65
CA ILE A 45 1.36 -13.19 10.01
C ILE A 45 1.32 -11.88 9.25
N ARG A 46 2.44 -11.14 9.25
CA ARG A 46 2.52 -9.84 8.57
C ARG A 46 2.37 -9.97 7.06
N SER A 47 3.04 -10.94 6.43
CA SER A 47 2.91 -11.17 4.98
C SER A 47 1.50 -11.62 4.59
N GLN A 48 0.94 -12.64 5.26
CA GLN A 48 -0.42 -13.09 4.96
C GLN A 48 -1.47 -11.99 5.22
N LEU A 49 -1.25 -11.12 6.21
CA LEU A 49 -2.11 -9.97 6.42
C LEU A 49 -2.07 -9.01 5.22
N MET A 50 -0.90 -8.73 4.63
CA MET A 50 -0.80 -7.87 3.45
C MET A 50 -1.55 -8.46 2.26
N ALA A 51 -1.42 -9.77 2.01
CA ALA A 51 -2.17 -10.48 0.99
C ALA A 51 -3.69 -10.33 1.19
N GLN A 52 -4.15 -10.46 2.44
CA GLN A 52 -5.57 -10.35 2.77
C GLN A 52 -6.08 -8.91 2.66
N ILE A 53 -5.32 -7.91 3.11
CA ILE A 53 -5.66 -6.50 2.93
C ILE A 53 -5.87 -6.21 1.44
N ARG A 54 -4.90 -6.59 0.59
CA ARG A 54 -5.03 -6.45 -0.87
C ARG A 54 -6.30 -7.09 -1.43
N SER A 55 -6.70 -8.24 -0.87
CA SER A 55 -7.93 -8.91 -1.29
C SER A 55 -9.22 -8.27 -0.76
N ILE A 56 -9.16 -7.48 0.30
CA ILE A 56 -10.31 -6.82 0.94
C ILE A 56 -10.61 -5.48 0.28
N THR A 57 -9.57 -4.67 0.02
CA THR A 57 -9.69 -3.26 -0.35
C THR A 57 -9.89 -2.99 -1.85
N SER A 58 -10.45 -3.95 -2.58
CA SER A 58 -10.96 -3.84 -3.97
C SER A 58 -10.44 -2.67 -4.82
N SER A 59 -9.15 -2.65 -5.19
CA SER A 59 -8.51 -1.80 -6.22
C SER A 59 -8.79 -0.27 -6.27
N ASN A 60 -9.69 0.31 -5.50
CA ASN A 60 -10.05 1.73 -5.53
C ASN A 60 -9.42 2.43 -4.33
N LEU A 61 -8.69 3.51 -4.59
CA LEU A 61 -7.93 4.23 -3.59
C LEU A 61 -8.83 4.84 -2.50
N LEU A 62 -10.04 5.28 -2.89
CA LEU A 62 -11.01 5.88 -1.99
C LEU A 62 -11.66 4.89 -1.01
N ASP A 63 -11.66 3.59 -1.35
CA ASP A 63 -12.28 2.55 -0.51
C ASP A 63 -11.34 2.07 0.61
N ILE A 64 -10.11 2.61 0.67
CA ILE A 64 -9.13 2.28 1.69
C ILE A 64 -9.34 3.21 2.90
N SER A 65 -9.72 2.62 4.04
CA SER A 65 -9.84 3.34 5.30
C SER A 65 -8.47 3.85 5.80
N ASP A 66 -8.49 4.88 6.65
CA ASP A 66 -7.26 5.45 7.20
C ASP A 66 -6.49 4.46 8.08
N LYS A 67 -7.19 3.55 8.76
CA LYS A 67 -6.56 2.44 9.51
C LYS A 67 -5.77 1.52 8.57
N ILE A 68 -6.33 1.17 7.43
CA ILE A 68 -5.62 0.33 6.44
C ILE A 68 -4.46 1.10 5.79
N LYS A 69 -4.64 2.39 5.48
CA LYS A 69 -3.53 3.25 4.99
C LYS A 69 -2.37 3.28 5.98
N GLN A 70 -2.66 3.42 7.28
CA GLN A 70 -1.63 3.37 8.33
C GLN A 70 -0.87 2.04 8.29
N ILE A 71 -1.59 0.91 8.25
CA ILE A 71 -0.96 -0.42 8.17
C ILE A 71 -0.03 -0.51 6.96
N LEU A 72 -0.50 -0.11 5.77
CA LEU A 72 0.28 -0.17 4.54
C LEU A 72 1.53 0.71 4.58
N CYS A 73 1.42 1.93 5.12
CA CYS A 73 2.55 2.86 5.26
C CYS A 73 3.61 2.35 6.25
N GLU A 74 3.19 1.73 7.35
CA GLU A 74 4.12 1.07 8.27
C GLU A 74 4.78 -0.15 7.62
N ARG A 75 4.02 -0.98 6.90
CA ARG A 75 4.56 -2.18 6.25
C ARG A 75 5.42 -1.89 5.03
N ALA A 76 5.22 -0.77 4.34
CA ALA A 76 6.13 -0.28 3.31
C ALA A 76 7.56 -0.01 3.85
N ARG A 77 7.70 0.16 5.17
CA ARG A 77 8.96 0.38 5.90
C ARG A 77 9.35 -0.80 6.80
N ASP A 78 8.74 -1.97 6.59
CA ASP A 78 9.04 -3.17 7.37
C ASP A 78 10.54 -3.52 7.27
N LYS A 79 11.12 -4.16 8.28
CA LYS A 79 12.52 -4.62 8.20
C LYS A 79 12.67 -5.80 7.24
N ILE A 80 11.62 -6.59 7.10
CA ILE A 80 11.58 -7.75 6.22
C ILE A 80 11.24 -7.30 4.80
N TRP A 81 12.07 -7.71 3.85
CA TRP A 81 11.94 -7.38 2.44
C TRP A 81 10.60 -7.82 1.85
N GLU A 82 10.19 -9.07 2.08
CA GLU A 82 9.00 -9.66 1.47
C GLU A 82 7.74 -8.89 1.86
N VAL A 83 7.64 -8.50 3.14
CA VAL A 83 6.52 -7.71 3.67
C VAL A 83 6.51 -6.30 3.09
N ARG A 84 7.68 -5.63 3.01
CA ARG A 84 7.80 -4.32 2.34
C ARG A 84 7.33 -4.39 0.91
N LYS A 85 7.87 -5.34 0.16
CA LYS A 85 7.58 -5.53 -1.26
C LYS A 85 6.08 -5.74 -1.48
N GLU A 86 5.42 -6.52 -0.64
CA GLU A 86 3.99 -6.79 -0.78
C GLU A 86 3.13 -5.56 -0.53
N ALA A 87 3.44 -4.79 0.52
CA ALA A 87 2.75 -3.53 0.81
C ALA A 87 2.94 -2.49 -0.30
N LEU A 88 4.19 -2.29 -0.76
CA LEU A 88 4.51 -1.32 -1.80
C LEU A 88 3.95 -1.69 -3.18
N ASP A 89 3.97 -2.98 -3.53
CA ASP A 89 3.37 -3.45 -4.78
C ASP A 89 1.85 -3.26 -4.80
N TYR A 90 1.19 -3.45 -3.65
CA TYR A 90 -0.23 -3.14 -3.51
C TYR A 90 -0.50 -1.63 -3.66
N LEU A 91 0.25 -0.79 -2.95
CA LEU A 91 0.11 0.68 -3.06
C LEU A 91 0.30 1.14 -4.51
N GLY A 92 1.34 0.66 -5.20
CA GLY A 92 1.58 0.97 -6.60
C GLY A 92 0.44 0.50 -7.52
N HIS A 93 -0.11 -0.69 -7.28
CA HIS A 93 -1.25 -1.19 -8.06
C HIS A 93 -2.48 -0.26 -7.96
N VAL A 94 -2.79 0.23 -6.76
CA VAL A 94 -3.90 1.15 -6.55
C VAL A 94 -3.60 2.53 -7.15
N TYR A 95 -2.37 3.02 -7.02
CA TYR A 95 -1.94 4.27 -7.65
C TYR A 95 -2.13 4.23 -9.17
N LYS A 96 -1.66 3.18 -9.85
CA LYS A 96 -1.72 3.08 -11.32
C LYS A 96 -3.15 3.19 -11.85
N LYS A 97 -4.13 2.64 -11.12
CA LYS A 97 -5.52 2.67 -11.54
C LYS A 97 -6.08 4.10 -11.56
N GLU A 98 -5.71 4.91 -10.58
CA GLU A 98 -6.23 6.27 -10.43
C GLU A 98 -5.37 7.33 -11.16
N CYS A 99 -4.06 7.11 -11.33
CA CYS A 99 -3.16 8.12 -11.88
C CYS A 99 -3.37 8.41 -13.39
N ILE A 100 -4.05 7.52 -14.10
CA ILE A 100 -4.36 7.72 -15.53
C ILE A 100 -5.61 8.59 -15.67
N ASN A 101 -6.48 8.64 -14.66
CA ASN A 101 -7.69 9.46 -14.70
C ASN A 101 -7.34 10.95 -14.85
N GLN A 102 -8.05 11.64 -15.74
CA GLN A 102 -7.77 13.06 -16.06
C GLN A 102 -8.43 14.04 -15.08
N ASN A 103 -9.48 13.61 -14.38
CA ASN A 103 -10.27 14.43 -13.47
C ASN A 103 -10.15 13.92 -12.04
N TRP A 104 -9.08 14.29 -11.34
CA TRP A 104 -8.95 13.99 -9.91
C TRP A 104 -9.73 15.01 -9.09
N SER A 105 -10.51 14.53 -8.13
CA SER A 105 -10.88 15.34 -6.97
C SER A 105 -9.65 15.60 -6.09
N ASP A 106 -9.65 16.68 -5.31
CA ASP A 106 -8.59 17.00 -4.35
C ASP A 106 -8.22 15.82 -3.43
N ASP A 107 -9.20 15.01 -3.03
CA ASP A 107 -8.99 13.86 -2.15
C ASP A 107 -8.21 12.73 -2.83
N ILE A 108 -8.53 12.43 -4.10
CA ILE A 108 -7.76 11.47 -4.92
C ILE A 108 -6.34 11.99 -5.11
N GLN A 109 -6.17 13.28 -5.42
CA GLN A 109 -4.85 13.87 -5.61
C GLN A 109 -3.99 13.73 -4.34
N LYS A 110 -4.53 14.05 -3.16
CA LYS A 110 -3.83 13.85 -1.87
C LYS A 110 -3.44 12.39 -1.65
N GLN A 111 -4.31 11.45 -1.98
CA GLN A 111 -4.02 10.02 -1.82
C GLN A 111 -2.95 9.52 -2.82
N LEU A 112 -2.97 10.01 -4.06
CA LEU A 112 -1.94 9.71 -5.06
C LEU A 112 -0.57 10.22 -4.61
N ILE A 113 -0.50 11.46 -4.12
CA ILE A 113 0.73 12.06 -3.57
C ILE A 113 1.23 11.23 -2.39
N TRP A 114 0.34 10.84 -1.47
CA TRP A 114 0.70 9.99 -0.34
C TRP A 114 1.32 8.66 -0.77
N VAL A 115 0.70 7.95 -1.72
CA VAL A 115 1.26 6.70 -2.26
C VAL A 115 2.62 6.92 -2.92
N ALA A 116 2.74 7.98 -3.73
CA ALA A 116 3.98 8.31 -4.40
C ALA A 116 5.12 8.58 -3.40
N ASN A 117 4.86 9.34 -2.34
CA ASN A 117 5.84 9.58 -1.28
C ASN A 117 6.22 8.27 -0.58
N CYS A 118 5.27 7.37 -0.29
CA CYS A 118 5.60 6.04 0.26
C CYS A 118 6.57 5.25 -0.65
N ILE A 119 6.39 5.30 -1.96
CA ILE A 119 7.23 4.57 -2.93
C ILE A 119 8.58 5.26 -3.10
N ILE A 120 8.61 6.58 -3.28
CA ILE A 120 9.84 7.34 -3.52
C ILE A 120 10.76 7.27 -2.29
N HIS A 121 10.21 7.24 -1.08
CA HIS A 121 11.02 7.04 0.13
C HIS A 121 11.79 5.71 0.16
N LEU A 122 11.45 4.73 -0.68
CA LEU A 122 12.21 3.49 -0.83
C LEU A 122 13.63 3.75 -1.36
N TYR A 123 13.83 4.82 -2.15
CA TYR A 123 15.16 5.19 -2.65
C TYR A 123 16.17 5.54 -1.55
N TYR A 124 15.69 5.90 -0.35
CA TYR A 124 16.54 6.13 0.82
C TYR A 124 17.07 4.84 1.47
N GLN A 125 16.51 3.68 1.12
CA GLN A 125 17.02 2.41 1.62
C GLN A 125 18.36 2.08 0.97
N LYS A 126 19.28 1.53 1.77
CA LYS A 126 20.67 1.33 1.35
C LYS A 126 20.86 0.08 0.47
N THR A 127 19.92 -0.87 0.49
CA THR A 127 20.12 -2.16 -0.17
C THR A 127 19.89 -2.05 -1.68
N THR A 128 20.67 -2.80 -2.46
CA THR A 128 20.46 -2.92 -3.92
C THR A 128 19.07 -3.45 -4.24
N GLN A 129 18.55 -4.35 -3.41
CA GLN A 129 17.24 -4.95 -3.59
C GLN A 129 16.13 -3.89 -3.51
N ASP A 130 16.17 -3.02 -2.50
CA ASP A 130 15.24 -1.89 -2.36
C ASP A 130 15.32 -0.93 -3.55
N LYS A 131 16.52 -0.59 -4.02
CA LYS A 131 16.69 0.25 -5.21
C LYS A 131 16.06 -0.38 -6.46
N LEU A 132 16.27 -1.68 -6.69
CA LEU A 132 15.65 -2.39 -7.82
C LEU A 132 14.13 -2.43 -7.73
N LEU A 133 13.57 -2.58 -6.53
CA LEU A 133 12.12 -2.49 -6.35
C LEU A 133 11.62 -1.07 -6.56
N ALA A 134 12.35 -0.05 -6.11
CA ALA A 134 11.98 1.35 -6.33
C ALA A 134 11.89 1.64 -7.84
N GLU A 135 12.92 1.24 -8.60
CA GLU A 135 12.93 1.36 -10.07
C GLU A 135 11.75 0.62 -10.72
N ARG A 136 11.47 -0.61 -10.29
CA ARG A 136 10.31 -1.37 -10.78
C ARG A 136 9.00 -0.65 -10.46
N LEU A 137 8.80 -0.15 -9.24
CA LEU A 137 7.56 0.51 -8.84
C LEU A 137 7.39 1.84 -9.59
N LEU A 138 8.48 2.58 -9.78
CA LEU A 138 8.49 3.82 -10.56
C LEU A 138 8.05 3.57 -12.00
N THR A 139 8.69 2.63 -12.68
CA THR A 139 8.46 2.35 -14.11
C THR A 139 7.16 1.59 -14.39
N PHE A 140 6.69 0.78 -13.45
CA PHE A 140 5.51 -0.05 -13.65
C PHE A 140 4.22 0.62 -13.14
N TYR A 141 4.29 1.41 -12.08
CA TYR A 141 3.11 2.00 -11.43
C TYR A 141 3.09 3.53 -11.44
N LEU A 142 4.17 4.20 -11.03
CA LEU A 142 4.15 5.67 -10.90
C LEU A 142 4.14 6.35 -12.26
N ILE A 143 4.95 5.86 -13.21
CA ILE A 143 5.04 6.36 -14.57
C ILE A 143 4.93 5.14 -15.50
N PRO A 144 3.72 4.60 -15.70
CA PRO A 144 3.55 3.38 -16.46
C PRO A 144 4.06 3.55 -17.90
N TRP A 145 4.81 2.56 -18.39
CA TRP A 145 5.36 2.62 -19.76
C TRP A 145 4.29 2.59 -20.85
N ASP A 146 3.12 2.03 -20.54
CA ASP A 146 1.95 1.79 -21.39
C ASP A 146 1.01 3.00 -21.56
N VAL A 147 1.36 4.17 -20.99
CA VAL A 147 0.57 5.41 -21.14
C VAL A 147 1.13 6.37 -22.20
N THR A 148 0.29 7.31 -22.65
CA THR A 148 0.64 8.32 -23.66
C THR A 148 1.75 9.26 -23.17
N ALA A 149 2.44 9.94 -24.09
CA ALA A 149 3.47 10.91 -23.73
C ALA A 149 2.89 12.07 -22.88
N ASP A 150 1.70 12.55 -23.23
CA ASP A 150 1.02 13.63 -22.51
C ASP A 150 0.66 13.21 -21.08
N ASP A 151 0.14 11.99 -20.90
CA ASP A 151 -0.15 11.45 -19.57
C ASP A 151 1.12 11.27 -18.74
N LYS A 152 2.22 10.79 -19.36
CA LYS A 152 3.51 10.66 -18.67
C LYS A 152 3.99 12.02 -18.15
N VAL A 153 3.96 13.05 -18.98
CA VAL A 153 4.39 14.40 -18.61
C VAL A 153 3.50 14.95 -17.49
N ARG A 154 2.18 14.78 -17.59
CA ARG A 154 1.23 15.22 -16.55
C ARG A 154 1.48 14.56 -15.21
N VAL A 155 1.64 13.24 -15.19
CA VAL A 155 1.91 12.48 -13.97
C VAL A 155 3.27 12.87 -13.38
N LEU A 156 4.30 12.99 -14.22
CA LEU A 156 5.62 13.46 -13.81
C LEU A 156 5.60 14.85 -13.18
N LEU A 157 4.91 15.81 -13.79
CA LEU A 157 4.78 17.17 -13.26
C LEU A 157 4.04 17.17 -11.92
N THR A 158 2.96 16.38 -11.82
CA THR A 158 2.21 16.25 -10.57
C THR A 158 3.08 15.69 -9.46
N LEU A 159 3.83 14.62 -9.73
CA LEU A 159 4.77 14.05 -8.79
C LEU A 159 5.83 15.08 -8.41
N TYR A 160 6.50 15.68 -9.37
CA TYR A 160 7.58 16.65 -9.12
C TYR A 160 7.12 17.84 -8.26
N SER A 161 5.92 18.36 -8.49
CA SER A 161 5.37 19.49 -7.72
C SER A 161 4.93 19.15 -6.30
N ASN A 162 4.74 17.87 -5.95
CA ASN A 162 4.12 17.45 -4.68
C ASN A 162 4.95 16.45 -3.87
N VAL A 163 6.07 15.98 -4.40
CA VAL A 163 7.03 15.16 -3.68
C VAL A 163 7.66 16.01 -2.57
N ASP A 164 7.63 15.50 -1.33
CA ASP A 164 8.10 16.22 -0.14
C ASP A 164 9.53 16.77 -0.35
N GLU A 165 9.88 17.93 0.22
CA GLU A 165 11.24 18.51 0.13
C GLU A 165 12.35 17.52 0.54
N ILE A 166 12.03 16.57 1.41
CA ILE A 166 12.93 15.49 1.85
C ILE A 166 13.29 14.58 0.68
N ALA A 167 12.34 14.33 -0.23
CA ALA A 167 12.47 13.50 -1.42
C ALA A 167 13.18 14.20 -2.60
N GLN A 168 13.37 15.53 -2.52
CA GLN A 168 14.05 16.37 -3.53
C GLN A 168 15.53 16.67 -3.19
N ARG A 169 16.03 16.19 -2.04
CA ARG A 169 17.45 16.30 -1.61
C ARG A 169 18.13 14.93 -1.62
#